data_AF-V4B992-F1
#
_entry.id   AF-V4B992-F1
#
_cell.length_a   1.000
_cell.length_b   1.000
_cell.length_c   1.000
_cell.angle_alpha   90.00
_cell.angle_beta   90.00
_cell.angle_gamma   90.00
#
_symmetry.space_group_name_H-M   'P 1'
#
loop_
_entity.id
_entity.type
_entity.pdbx_description
1 polymer ?
#
loop_
_entity_poly.entity_id
_entity_poly.type
_entity_poly.pdbx_seq_one_letter_code
_entity_poly.pdbx_strand_id
1 'polypeptide(L)'
;CRPCDERELIISFCTSDFVVVGSMTEVTLDSQQDKTRIGVEVDQLIRQKLTNQKSPPSIRSNSLLYGHIFAPNHCGIQHGAGTFLFTGKMRLGEPNLRCAPFYENWRRVLEAAVKDGTMECSYE
;
A
#
# COMPACT_ATOMS: atom_id res chain seq x y z
N CYS A 1 -6.84 13.16 6.88
CA CYS A 1 -5.84 12.11 6.66
C CYS A 1 -5.25 11.73 8.01
N ARG A 2 -5.55 10.53 8.50
CA ARG A 2 -5.06 10.03 9.79
C ARG A 2 -4.49 8.62 9.59
N PRO A 3 -3.59 8.16 10.46
CA PRO A 3 -3.26 6.74 10.51
C PRO A 3 -4.53 5.91 10.67
N CYS A 4 -4.59 4.79 9.94
CA CYS A 4 -5.68 3.84 10.05
C CYS A 4 -5.62 3.14 11.42
N ASP A 5 -6.79 2.93 12.04
CA ASP A 5 -6.90 2.08 13.22
C ASP A 5 -6.84 0.58 12.84
N GLU A 6 -6.75 -0.31 13.83
CA GLU A 6 -6.57 -1.74 13.60
C GLU A 6 -7.70 -2.35 12.73
N ARG A 7 -8.94 -1.94 12.97
CA ARG A 7 -10.09 -2.42 12.19
C ARG A 7 -10.05 -1.89 10.77
N GLU A 8 -9.74 -0.60 10.60
CA GLU A 8 -9.56 0.01 9.29
C GLU A 8 -8.41 -0.64 8.51
N LEU A 9 -7.33 -1.05 9.18
CA LEU A 9 -6.22 -1.77 8.57
C LEU A 9 -6.67 -3.13 8.01
N ILE A 10 -7.40 -3.93 8.80
CA ILE A 10 -7.93 -5.23 8.36
C ILE A 10 -8.86 -5.05 7.14
N ILE A 11 -9.83 -4.14 7.25
CA ILE A 11 -10.76 -3.84 6.15
C ILE A 11 -10.00 -3.33 4.92
N SER A 12 -9.00 -2.46 5.13
CA SER A 12 -8.21 -1.93 4.04
C SER A 12 -7.38 -3.02 3.36
N PHE A 13 -6.74 -3.91 4.10
CA PHE A 13 -6.00 -5.03 3.55
C PHE A 13 -6.92 -5.92 2.70
N CYS A 14 -8.10 -6.26 3.23
CA CYS A 14 -9.03 -7.16 2.57
C CYS A 14 -9.77 -6.56 1.38
N THR A 15 -9.98 -5.25 1.36
CA THR A 15 -10.79 -4.61 0.30
C THR A 15 -9.97 -3.85 -0.72
N SER A 16 -8.67 -3.61 -0.50
CA SER A 16 -7.83 -2.86 -1.42
C SER A 16 -7.58 -3.61 -2.74
N ASP A 17 -7.37 -2.84 -3.80
CA ASP A 17 -7.03 -3.36 -5.13
C ASP A 17 -5.55 -3.73 -5.19
N PHE A 18 -4.71 -3.07 -4.41
CA PHE A 18 -3.31 -3.46 -4.21
C PHE A 18 -2.93 -3.48 -2.74
N VAL A 19 -2.03 -4.39 -2.41
CA VAL A 19 -1.37 -4.51 -1.10
C VAL A 19 0.09 -4.84 -1.34
N VAL A 20 0.98 -3.99 -0.83
CA VAL A 20 2.42 -4.03 -1.11
C VAL A 20 3.19 -3.83 0.20
N VAL A 21 4.27 -4.57 0.38
CA VAL A 21 5.28 -4.31 1.41
C VAL A 21 6.49 -3.69 0.72
N GLY A 22 7.00 -2.59 1.27
CA GLY A 22 8.14 -1.90 0.67
C GLY A 22 8.61 -0.71 1.49
N SER A 23 9.59 0.00 0.96
CA SER A 23 10.15 1.21 1.58
C SER A 23 9.89 2.45 0.72
N MET A 24 9.76 3.61 1.37
CA MET A 24 9.62 4.88 0.64
C MET A 24 10.98 5.30 0.09
N THR A 25 11.06 5.53 -1.22
CA THR A 25 12.28 6.06 -1.86
C THR A 25 12.26 7.58 -1.91
N GLU A 26 11.12 8.16 -2.24
CA GLU A 26 10.94 9.61 -2.36
C GLU A 26 9.48 10.01 -2.08
N VAL A 27 9.29 11.25 -1.63
CA VAL A 27 7.96 11.86 -1.49
C VAL A 27 8.00 13.23 -2.16
N THR A 28 7.20 13.40 -3.19
CA THR A 28 7.18 14.61 -4.03
C THR A 28 5.77 15.18 -4.11
N LEU A 29 5.66 16.50 -3.94
CA LEU A 29 4.39 17.20 -4.08
C LEU A 29 4.20 17.59 -5.54
N ASP A 30 3.12 17.12 -6.14
CA ASP A 30 2.64 17.61 -7.43
C ASP A 30 1.61 18.72 -7.16
N SER A 31 2.04 19.96 -7.30
CA SER A 31 1.19 21.13 -7.08
C SER A 31 0.17 21.34 -8.19
N GLN A 32 0.36 20.74 -9.38
CA GLN A 32 -0.58 20.88 -10.50
C GLN A 32 -1.78 19.94 -10.34
N GLN A 33 -1.56 18.75 -9.78
CA GLN A 33 -2.59 17.73 -9.61
C GLN A 33 -3.20 17.69 -8.20
N ASP A 34 -2.72 18.52 -7.28
CA ASP A 34 -3.05 18.49 -5.85
C ASP A 34 -2.81 17.12 -5.19
N LYS A 35 -1.74 16.43 -5.62
CA LYS A 35 -1.38 15.08 -5.17
C LYS A 35 0.06 14.97 -4.71
N THR A 36 0.27 14.14 -3.71
CA THR A 36 1.60 13.72 -3.25
C THR A 36 1.93 12.39 -3.90
N ARG A 37 3.03 12.35 -4.66
CA ARG A 37 3.59 11.12 -5.24
C ARG A 37 4.62 10.53 -4.27
N ILE A 38 4.38 9.29 -3.88
CA ILE A 38 5.24 8.48 -3.01
C ILE A 38 5.91 7.44 -3.90
N GLY A 39 7.24 7.52 -4.04
CA GLY A 39 8.05 6.46 -4.64
C GLY A 39 8.20 5.31 -3.67
N VAL A 40 8.02 4.09 -4.16
CA VAL A 40 8.09 2.87 -3.36
C VAL A 40 9.01 1.87 -4.04
N GLU A 41 9.99 1.38 -3.29
CA GLU A 41 10.74 0.17 -3.62
C GLU A 41 9.99 -1.02 -3.01
N VAL A 42 9.59 -1.97 -3.85
CA VAL A 42 8.71 -3.07 -3.46
C VAL A 42 9.53 -4.29 -3.03
N ASP A 43 9.36 -4.67 -1.77
CA ASP A 43 9.93 -5.89 -1.19
C ASP A 43 9.02 -7.11 -1.47
N GLN A 44 7.70 -6.92 -1.36
CA GLN A 44 6.71 -7.98 -1.56
C GLN A 44 5.40 -7.43 -2.14
N LEU A 45 4.89 -8.08 -3.18
CA LEU A 45 3.56 -7.81 -3.73
C LEU A 45 2.56 -8.85 -3.21
N ILE A 46 1.74 -8.46 -2.23
CA ILE A 46 0.71 -9.35 -1.63
C ILE A 46 -0.52 -9.43 -2.53
N ARG A 47 -0.95 -8.29 -3.08
CA ARG A 47 -2.14 -8.24 -3.94
C ARG A 47 -1.97 -7.19 -5.03
N GLN A 48 -2.41 -7.54 -6.24
CA GLN A 48 -2.66 -6.59 -7.32
C GLN A 48 -3.85 -7.06 -8.16
N LYS A 49 -4.96 -6.32 -8.09
CA LYS A 49 -6.11 -6.55 -8.95
C LYS A 49 -5.75 -6.09 -10.36
N LEU A 50 -5.56 -7.04 -11.29
CA LEU A 50 -5.27 -6.75 -12.69
C LEU A 50 -6.46 -5.99 -13.32
N THR A 51 -6.29 -4.70 -13.59
CA THR A 51 -7.31 -3.89 -14.28
C THR A 51 -7.08 -3.94 -15.78
N ASN A 52 -7.34 -5.09 -16.45
CA ASN A 52 -7.49 -5.29 -17.90
C ASN A 52 -6.53 -4.58 -18.90
N GLN A 53 -5.47 -3.90 -18.46
CA GLN A 53 -4.38 -3.40 -19.27
C GLN A 53 -3.21 -4.35 -19.05
N LYS A 54 -2.73 -4.88 -20.18
CA LYS A 54 -1.58 -5.78 -20.35
C LYS A 54 -0.68 -5.81 -19.12
N SER A 55 -0.65 -6.98 -18.48
CA SER A 55 0.32 -7.43 -17.47
C SER A 55 1.64 -6.65 -17.51
N PRO A 56 2.17 -6.14 -16.38
CA PRO A 56 3.61 -6.09 -16.25
C PRO A 56 4.11 -7.54 -16.43
N PRO A 57 5.23 -7.74 -17.13
CA PRO A 57 5.71 -9.07 -17.46
C PRO A 57 5.84 -9.90 -16.18
N SER A 58 5.56 -11.20 -16.27
CA SER A 58 5.83 -12.19 -15.22
C SER A 58 7.05 -11.78 -14.40
N ILE A 59 6.81 -11.29 -13.19
CA ILE A 59 7.86 -10.72 -12.34
C ILE A 59 8.70 -11.89 -11.89
N ARG A 60 9.75 -12.17 -12.66
CA ARG A 60 10.84 -13.05 -12.26
C ARG A 60 11.44 -12.44 -10.99
N SER A 61 11.61 -13.30 -10.00
CA SER A 61 12.02 -13.10 -8.61
C SER A 61 13.36 -12.39 -8.37
N ASN A 62 13.82 -11.45 -9.22
CA ASN A 62 15.15 -10.86 -9.06
C ASN A 62 15.34 -9.43 -9.63
N SER A 63 14.27 -8.69 -9.92
CA SER A 63 14.36 -7.27 -10.25
C SER A 63 13.62 -6.47 -9.17
N LEU A 64 14.32 -5.56 -8.51
CA LEU A 64 13.72 -4.57 -7.62
C LEU A 64 12.59 -3.88 -8.39
N LEU A 65 11.37 -3.99 -7.87
CA LEU A 65 10.19 -3.41 -8.51
C LEU A 65 9.96 -2.04 -7.90
N TYR A 66 10.10 -1.00 -8.73
CA TYR A 66 9.84 0.38 -8.32
C TYR A 66 8.43 0.79 -8.76
N GLY A 67 7.70 1.45 -7.88
CA GLY A 67 6.35 1.91 -8.12
C GLY A 67 6.08 3.29 -7.54
N HIS A 68 4.94 3.85 -7.91
CA HIS A 68 4.44 5.10 -7.34
C HIS A 68 3.09 4.85 -6.70
N ILE A 69 2.82 5.55 -5.61
CA ILE A 69 1.51 5.60 -4.95
C ILE A 69 1.16 7.07 -4.73
N PHE A 70 -0.10 7.42 -4.92
CA PHE A 70 -0.57 8.80 -4.79
C PHE A 70 -1.45 8.97 -3.56
N ALA A 71 -1.37 10.14 -2.95
CA ALA A 71 -2.27 10.58 -1.90
C ALA A 71 -2.65 12.05 -2.11
N PRO A 72 -3.76 12.54 -1.54
CA PRO A 72 -4.09 13.96 -1.58
C PRO A 72 -3.02 14.83 -0.89
N ASN A 73 -2.69 15.99 -1.47
CA ASN A 73 -1.67 16.89 -0.91
C ASN A 73 -1.98 17.37 0.51
N HIS A 74 -3.26 17.65 0.81
CA HIS A 74 -3.69 18.09 2.14
C HIS A 74 -3.44 17.04 3.24
N CYS A 75 -3.04 15.80 2.89
CA CYS A 75 -2.61 14.81 3.86
C CYS A 75 -1.23 15.08 4.45
N GLY A 76 -0.40 15.89 3.79
CA GLY A 76 0.93 16.25 4.30
C GLY A 76 1.84 15.06 4.54
N ILE A 77 1.79 14.06 3.64
CA ILE A 77 2.62 12.85 3.78
C ILE A 77 4.09 13.24 3.72
N GLN A 78 4.85 12.73 4.69
CA GLN A 78 6.29 12.91 4.78
C GLN A 78 7.00 11.60 4.50
N HIS A 79 8.25 11.71 4.07
CA HIS A 79 9.12 10.54 3.90
C HIS A 79 9.36 9.89 5.27
N GLY A 80 9.12 8.57 5.34
CA GLY A 80 9.35 7.76 6.53
C GLY A 80 10.41 6.71 6.26
N ALA A 81 11.35 6.54 7.20
CA ALA A 81 12.34 5.48 7.14
C ALA A 81 11.75 4.14 7.62
N GLY A 82 12.07 3.05 6.93
CA GLY A 82 11.67 1.69 7.28
C GLY A 82 10.77 1.03 6.24
N THR A 83 10.21 -0.13 6.62
CA THR A 83 9.32 -0.93 5.77
C THR A 83 7.87 -0.69 6.18
N PHE A 84 7.02 -0.46 5.19
CA PHE A 84 5.61 -0.16 5.34
C PHE A 84 4.76 -1.18 4.61
N LEU A 85 3.54 -1.40 5.11
CA LEU A 85 2.48 -2.01 4.33
C LEU A 85 1.71 -0.89 3.63
N PHE A 86 1.73 -0.86 2.31
CA PHE A 86 0.90 0.04 1.52
C PHE A 86 -0.36 -0.67 1.05
N THR A 87 -1.52 -0.14 1.41
CA THR A 87 -2.81 -0.58 0.89
C THR A 87 -3.44 0.54 0.08
N GLY A 88 -4.15 0.19 -1.00
CA GLY A 88 -4.86 1.23 -1.75
C GLY A 88 -5.76 0.74 -2.86
N LYS A 89 -6.32 1.70 -3.59
CA LYS A 89 -7.30 1.49 -4.65
C LYS A 89 -6.77 2.01 -5.97
N MET A 90 -7.08 1.30 -7.06
CA MET A 90 -6.82 1.81 -8.41
C MET A 90 -7.97 2.74 -8.78
N ARG A 91 -7.66 3.99 -9.12
CA ARG A 91 -8.63 4.98 -9.63
C ARG A 91 -8.15 5.45 -10.99
N LEU A 92 -8.89 5.10 -12.05
CA LEU A 92 -8.55 5.47 -13.43
C LEU A 92 -7.11 5.08 -13.83
N GLY A 93 -6.65 3.90 -13.41
CA GLY A 93 -5.28 3.42 -13.67
C GLY A 93 -4.22 3.96 -12.71
N GLU A 94 -4.60 4.81 -11.75
CA GLU A 94 -3.68 5.40 -10.78
C GLU A 94 -3.80 4.74 -9.38
N PRO A 95 -2.69 4.28 -8.78
CA PRO A 95 -2.67 3.69 -7.44
C PRO A 95 -2.79 4.76 -6.36
N ASN A 96 -3.93 4.81 -5.66
CA ASN A 96 -4.22 5.78 -4.61
C ASN A 96 -4.15 5.12 -3.23
N LEU A 97 -3.38 5.74 -2.32
CA LEU A 97 -3.14 5.26 -0.96
C LEU A 97 -4.42 5.26 -0.12
N ARG A 98 -4.59 4.22 0.70
CA ARG A 98 -5.60 4.16 1.76
C ARG A 98 -4.96 4.11 3.14
N CYS A 99 -4.07 3.14 3.39
CA CYS A 99 -3.31 3.02 4.64
C CYS A 99 -1.83 2.74 4.35
N ALA A 100 -0.96 3.21 5.25
CA ALA A 100 0.49 3.00 5.21
C ALA A 100 1.10 2.80 6.61
N PRO A 101 0.69 1.79 7.40
CA PRO A 101 1.35 1.52 8.68
C PRO A 101 2.77 0.99 8.46
N PHE A 102 3.62 1.10 9.48
CA PHE A 102 4.83 0.29 9.56
C PHE A 102 4.48 -1.19 9.45
N TYR A 103 5.29 -1.94 8.70
CA TYR A 103 5.04 -3.35 8.45
C TYR A 103 5.04 -4.18 9.76
N GLU A 104 5.88 -3.82 10.72
CA GLU A 104 5.87 -4.43 12.05
C GLU A 104 4.53 -4.24 12.78
N ASN A 105 3.93 -3.05 12.68
CA ASN A 105 2.62 -2.79 13.28
C ASN A 105 1.53 -3.64 12.62
N TRP A 106 1.57 -3.76 11.28
CA TRP A 106 0.65 -4.63 10.55
C TRP A 106 0.77 -6.09 11.00
N ARG A 107 1.98 -6.63 11.17
CA ARG A 107 2.16 -8.02 11.62
C ARG A 107 1.46 -8.30 12.95
N ARG A 108 1.56 -7.37 13.92
CA ARG A 108 0.88 -7.51 15.22
C ARG A 108 -0.65 -7.49 15.06
N VAL A 109 -1.17 -6.57 14.24
CA VAL A 109 -2.61 -6.49 13.94
C VAL A 109 -3.11 -7.77 13.25
N LEU A 110 -2.34 -8.28 12.28
CA LEU A 110 -2.67 -9.52 11.58
C LEU A 110 -2.69 -10.72 12.53
N GLU A 111 -1.66 -10.89 13.37
CA GLU A 111 -1.58 -11.98 14.35
C GLU A 111 -2.76 -11.95 15.32
N ALA A 112 -3.11 -10.76 15.84
CA ALA A 112 -4.26 -10.57 16.72
C ALA A 112 -5.58 -10.91 15.99
N ALA A 113 -5.76 -10.40 14.77
CA ALA A 113 -6.98 -10.61 14.00
C ALA A 113 -7.17 -12.09 13.59
N VAL A 114 -6.09 -12.82 13.31
CA VAL A 114 -6.12 -14.25 13.04
C VAL A 114 -6.53 -15.02 14.30
N LYS A 115 -5.93 -14.69 15.44
CA LYS A 115 -6.24 -15.32 16.73
C LYS A 115 -7.70 -15.10 17.15
N ASP A 116 -8.20 -13.89 16.95
CA ASP A 116 -9.55 -13.50 17.35
C ASP A 116 -10.62 -13.86 16.29
N GLY A 117 -10.21 -14.40 15.13
CA GLY A 117 -11.11 -14.78 14.05
C GLY A 117 -11.79 -13.60 13.36
N THR A 118 -11.20 -12.39 13.45
CA THR A 118 -11.75 -11.16 12.85
C THR A 118 -11.18 -10.86 11.47
N MET A 119 -10.29 -11.71 10.95
CA MET A 119 -9.81 -11.60 9.56
C MET A 119 -10.92 -11.95 8.56
N GLU A 120 -11.24 -11.02 7.67
CA GLU A 120 -12.36 -11.12 6.73
C GLU A 120 -11.95 -11.66 5.34
N CYS A 121 -10.69 -12.01 5.13
CA CYS A 121 -10.17 -12.46 3.83
C CYS A 121 -8.93 -13.34 3.98
N SER A 122 -8.50 -13.97 2.87
CA SER A 122 -7.19 -14.65 2.82
C SER A 122 -6.04 -13.66 2.97
N TYR A 123 -5.03 -14.07 3.73
CA TYR A 123 -3.87 -13.28 4.14
C TYR A 123 -2.53 -14.01 3.90
N GLU A 124 -2.57 -15.13 3.18
CA GLU A 124 -1.41 -15.90 2.71
C GLU A 124 -0.76 -15.30 1.47
#